data_AF-A0A5B0PRQ5-F1
#
_entry.id   AF-A0A5B0PRQ5-F1
#
_cell.length_a   1.000
_cell.length_b   1.000
_cell.length_c   1.000
_cell.angle_alpha   90.00
_cell.angle_beta   90.00
_cell.angle_gamma   90.00
#
_symmetry.space_group_name_H-M   'P 1'
#
loop_
_entity.id
_entity.type
_entity.pdbx_description
1 polymer ?
#
loop_
_entity_poly.entity_id
_entity_poly.type
_entity_poly.pdbx_seq_one_letter_code
_entity_poly.pdbx_strand_id
1 'polypeptide(L)'
;MIEIESCVFVPEEPPFLHRQHFCIKDSTPWSCTPDSINPLYGHLFNIFTSAPRGDAINSPLWFIFRGRGIATYSEANILVHCNSGNYVSNLTPRHRNLPYPIVRGYLKVIDQGLKCLALDPDTNDSAIFRFTSQSSVINNSLHHLVPSKIVHFSAHLTKKHNGIVDLSVFYLHPN
;
A
#
# COMPACT_ATOMS: atom_id res chain seq x y z
N MET A 1 -0.18 10.17 8.02
CA MET A 1 0.70 9.74 6.92
C MET A 1 0.84 8.24 6.95
N ILE A 2 0.65 7.59 5.80
CA ILE A 2 0.86 6.16 5.61
C ILE A 2 2.05 5.84 4.71
N GLU A 3 2.61 4.66 4.90
CA GLU A 3 3.68 4.08 4.11
C GLU A 3 3.23 2.73 3.55
N ILE A 4 3.59 2.46 2.29
CA ILE A 4 3.21 1.26 1.55
C ILE A 4 4.48 0.50 1.17
N GLU A 5 4.46 -0.80 1.42
CA GLU A 5 5.47 -1.77 0.96
C GLU A 5 4.80 -2.80 0.05
N SER A 6 5.35 -3.02 -1.15
CA SER A 6 4.77 -3.95 -2.12
C SER A 6 5.77 -4.41 -3.21
N CYS A 7 5.33 -5.36 -4.03
CA CYS A 7 6.01 -5.85 -5.24
C CYS A 7 5.09 -5.64 -6.46
N VAL A 8 5.64 -5.13 -7.57
CA VAL A 8 4.95 -5.03 -8.87
C VAL A 8 5.81 -5.62 -9.99
N PHE A 9 5.17 -6.10 -11.04
CA PHE A 9 5.86 -6.53 -12.26
C PHE A 9 5.92 -5.38 -13.27
N VAL A 10 7.11 -5.11 -13.81
CA VAL A 10 7.39 -3.98 -14.71
C VAL A 10 7.89 -4.54 -16.05
N PRO A 11 7.03 -4.63 -17.08
CA PRO A 11 7.39 -5.22 -18.37
C PRO A 11 8.23 -4.27 -19.24
N GLU A 12 7.99 -2.97 -19.16
CA GLU A 12 8.58 -1.93 -20.00
C GLU A 12 9.25 -0.84 -19.16
N GLU A 13 10.18 -0.10 -19.76
CA GLU A 13 10.92 0.91 -19.01
C GLU A 13 9.96 2.04 -18.64
N PRO A 14 9.85 2.40 -17.35
CA PRO A 14 8.93 3.44 -16.95
C PRO A 14 9.38 4.79 -17.53
N PRO A 15 8.45 5.65 -17.99
CA PRO A 15 8.80 6.98 -18.43
C PRO A 15 9.46 7.78 -17.30
N PHE A 16 10.53 8.50 -17.63
CA PHE A 16 11.17 9.45 -16.73
C PHE A 16 10.40 10.78 -16.74
N LEU A 17 9.65 11.06 -15.67
CA LEU A 17 8.81 12.24 -15.54
C LEU A 17 9.57 13.40 -14.89
N HIS A 18 9.41 14.60 -15.47
CA HIS A 18 9.89 15.88 -14.94
C HIS A 18 11.37 15.90 -14.53
N ARG A 19 12.20 15.02 -15.13
CA ARG A 19 13.63 14.87 -14.83
C ARG A 19 13.96 14.57 -13.36
N GLN A 20 13.03 14.04 -12.59
CA GLN A 20 13.23 13.77 -11.15
C GLN A 20 12.89 12.34 -10.76
N HIS A 21 11.84 11.74 -11.34
CA HIS A 21 11.38 10.40 -10.96
C HIS A 21 10.92 9.61 -12.19
N PHE A 22 11.16 8.32 -12.18
CA PHE A 22 10.48 7.36 -13.04
C PHE A 22 9.07 7.09 -12.51
N CYS A 23 8.11 6.91 -13.41
CA CYS A 23 6.73 6.66 -13.03
C CYS A 23 6.22 5.34 -13.61
N ILE A 24 5.89 4.39 -12.73
CA ILE A 24 5.21 3.16 -13.09
C ILE A 24 3.72 3.39 -12.83
N LYS A 25 2.93 3.56 -13.90
CA LYS A 25 1.49 3.88 -13.81
C LYS A 25 0.66 2.62 -13.76
N ASP A 26 -0.56 2.75 -13.22
CA ASP A 26 -1.61 1.72 -13.23
C ASP A 26 -1.09 0.33 -12.84
N SER A 27 -0.18 0.30 -11.87
CA SER A 27 0.57 -0.89 -11.51
C SER A 27 -0.28 -1.79 -10.63
N THR A 28 -0.50 -3.01 -11.10
CA THR A 28 -1.10 -4.08 -10.31
C THR A 28 -0.06 -4.65 -9.36
N PRO A 29 -0.27 -4.58 -8.03
CA PRO A 29 0.60 -5.26 -7.08
C PRO A 29 0.42 -6.77 -7.13
N TRP A 30 1.42 -7.47 -6.65
CA TRP A 30 1.45 -8.92 -6.64
C TRP A 30 1.50 -9.47 -5.22
N SER A 31 0.86 -10.61 -5.03
CA SER A 31 1.06 -11.48 -3.89
C SER A 31 2.34 -12.26 -4.16
N CYS A 32 3.33 -12.08 -3.29
CA CYS A 32 4.64 -12.70 -3.38
C CYS A 32 4.80 -13.61 -2.13
N THR A 33 4.33 -14.86 -2.19
CA THR A 33 4.43 -15.87 -1.10
C THR A 33 5.40 -17.01 -1.47
N PRO A 34 5.84 -17.86 -0.52
CA PRO A 34 6.71 -19.00 -0.84
C PRO A 34 6.11 -19.93 -1.88
N ASP A 35 4.79 -20.16 -1.78
CA ASP A 35 4.04 -21.15 -2.56
C ASP A 35 3.44 -20.58 -3.84
N SER A 36 3.26 -19.27 -3.95
CA SER A 36 2.53 -18.67 -5.06
C SER A 36 2.95 -17.22 -5.36
N ILE A 37 2.92 -16.87 -6.65
CA ILE A 37 3.12 -15.51 -7.14
C ILE A 37 1.94 -15.16 -8.04
N ASN A 38 1.05 -14.29 -7.59
CA ASN A 38 -0.21 -13.98 -8.27
C ASN A 38 -0.51 -12.48 -8.28
N PRO A 39 -1.10 -11.92 -9.34
CA PRO A 39 -1.52 -10.53 -9.35
C PRO A 39 -2.69 -10.31 -8.37
N LEU A 40 -2.69 -9.17 -7.68
CA LEU A 40 -3.74 -8.75 -6.75
C LEU A 40 -4.62 -7.69 -7.40
N TYR A 41 -5.81 -8.10 -7.81
CA TYR A 41 -6.80 -7.20 -8.40
C TYR A 41 -7.58 -6.40 -7.35
N GLY A 42 -8.08 -5.23 -7.74
CA GLY A 42 -8.95 -4.40 -6.89
C GLY A 42 -8.26 -3.21 -6.24
N HIS A 43 -7.03 -2.89 -6.63
CA HIS A 43 -6.36 -1.61 -6.39
C HIS A 43 -5.20 -1.46 -7.37
N LEU A 44 -4.87 -0.21 -7.72
CA LEU A 44 -3.76 0.12 -8.61
C LEU A 44 -2.85 1.16 -7.96
N PHE A 45 -1.57 1.10 -8.31
CA PHE A 45 -0.56 2.06 -7.86
C PHE A 45 -0.05 2.93 -9.00
N ASN A 46 0.12 4.22 -8.72
CA ASN A 46 1.02 5.07 -9.49
C ASN A 46 2.28 5.27 -8.65
N ILE A 47 3.38 4.66 -9.09
CA ILE A 47 4.61 4.55 -8.32
C ILE A 47 5.63 5.53 -8.87
N PHE A 48 6.08 6.45 -8.03
CA PHE A 48 7.14 7.41 -8.33
C PHE A 48 8.43 6.95 -7.65
N THR A 49 9.45 6.64 -8.44
CA THR A 49 10.73 6.11 -7.94
C THR A 49 11.90 6.82 -8.59
N SER A 50 12.98 7.06 -7.84
CA SER A 50 14.25 7.54 -8.37
C SER A 50 15.14 6.42 -8.89
N ALA A 51 14.81 5.15 -8.58
CA ALA A 51 15.58 4.00 -9.04
C ALA A 51 15.35 3.81 -10.55
N PRO A 52 16.38 3.95 -11.40
CA PRO A 52 16.26 3.60 -12.81
C PRO A 52 16.10 2.09 -12.96
N ARG A 53 15.47 1.68 -14.06
CA ARG A 53 15.51 0.28 -14.49
C ARG A 53 16.93 -0.03 -14.96
N GLY A 54 17.49 -1.19 -14.60
CA GLY A 54 18.86 -1.56 -14.97
C GLY A 54 19.09 -1.60 -16.49
N ASP A 55 20.36 -1.69 -16.91
CA ASP A 55 20.85 -1.47 -18.29
C ASP A 55 20.23 -2.36 -19.38
N ALA A 56 19.47 -3.40 -19.03
CA ALA A 56 18.76 -4.25 -19.97
C ALA A 56 17.50 -3.54 -20.49
N ILE A 57 17.70 -2.72 -21.53
CA ILE A 57 16.65 -2.05 -22.31
C ILE A 57 15.63 -3.12 -22.72
N ASN A 58 14.45 -3.11 -22.09
CA ASN A 58 13.30 -4.00 -22.33
C ASN A 58 13.24 -5.36 -21.62
N SER A 59 14.10 -5.68 -20.65
CA SER A 59 13.95 -6.97 -19.92
C SER A 59 12.95 -6.84 -18.76
N PRO A 60 11.81 -7.57 -18.72
CA PRO A 60 10.83 -7.50 -17.63
C PRO A 60 11.48 -7.71 -16.25
N LEU A 61 11.23 -6.80 -15.30
CA LEU A 61 11.78 -6.88 -13.95
C LEU A 61 10.68 -6.73 -12.90
N TRP A 62 10.89 -7.34 -11.74
CA TRP A 62 10.13 -7.07 -10.54
C TRP A 62 10.65 -5.80 -9.89
N PHE A 63 9.76 -4.91 -9.48
CA PHE A 63 10.09 -3.75 -8.68
C PHE A 63 9.53 -3.93 -7.26
N ILE A 64 10.43 -4.02 -6.28
CA ILE A 64 10.11 -4.13 -4.86
C ILE A 64 10.36 -2.77 -4.24
N PHE A 65 9.37 -2.24 -3.52
CA PHE A 65 9.44 -0.86 -3.04
C PHE A 65 8.83 -0.66 -1.67
N ARG A 66 9.26 0.44 -1.05
CA ARG A 66 8.64 1.05 0.11
C ARG A 66 8.56 2.57 -0.11
N GLY A 67 7.48 3.19 0.34
CA GLY A 67 7.30 4.62 0.11
C GLY A 67 6.06 5.21 0.75
N ARG A 68 5.99 6.53 0.75
CA ARG A 68 4.81 7.27 1.24
C ARG A 68 3.62 6.98 0.34
N GLY A 69 2.53 6.49 0.91
CA GLY A 69 1.26 6.28 0.21
C GLY A 69 0.35 7.50 0.34
N ILE A 70 -0.32 7.87 -0.75
CA ILE A 70 -1.36 8.90 -0.77
C ILE A 70 -2.58 8.27 -1.44
N ALA A 71 -3.59 7.96 -0.64
CA ALA A 71 -4.88 7.45 -1.10
C ALA A 71 -5.93 8.53 -0.93
N THR A 72 -6.44 9.05 -2.04
CA THR A 72 -7.52 10.04 -2.03
C THR A 72 -8.86 9.42 -2.37
N TYR A 73 -9.94 10.12 -2.01
CA TYR A 73 -11.31 9.72 -2.35
C TYR A 73 -11.58 9.83 -3.85
N SER A 74 -11.10 10.90 -4.48
CA SER A 74 -11.35 11.24 -5.89
C SER A 74 -10.59 10.38 -6.90
N GLU A 75 -9.41 9.87 -6.53
CA GLU A 75 -8.57 9.11 -7.46
C GLU A 75 -8.87 7.62 -7.37
N ALA A 76 -8.77 6.90 -8.48
CA ALA A 76 -8.87 5.44 -8.48
C ALA A 76 -7.60 4.80 -7.90
N ASN A 77 -6.43 5.30 -8.29
CA ASN A 77 -5.13 4.73 -7.91
C ASN A 77 -4.67 5.27 -6.55
N ILE A 78 -3.73 4.56 -5.93
CA ILE A 78 -2.98 5.07 -4.77
C ILE A 78 -1.63 5.55 -5.31
N LEU A 79 -1.25 6.78 -4.97
CA LEU A 79 0.07 7.28 -5.32
C LEU A 79 1.08 6.77 -4.30
N VAL A 80 2.24 6.32 -4.77
CA VAL A 80 3.35 5.91 -3.91
C VAL A 80 4.60 6.66 -4.30
N HIS A 81 5.13 7.46 -3.38
CA HIS A 81 6.44 8.10 -3.53
C HIS A 81 7.49 7.27 -2.81
N CYS A 82 8.29 6.53 -3.58
CA CYS A 82 9.28 5.60 -3.05
C CYS A 82 10.41 6.34 -2.34
N ASN A 83 10.71 5.93 -1.11
CA ASN A 83 11.95 6.27 -0.41
C ASN A 83 13.00 5.17 -0.57
N SER A 84 12.56 3.95 -0.90
CA SER A 84 13.42 2.85 -1.31
C SER A 84 12.73 1.99 -2.36
N GLY A 85 13.52 1.47 -3.29
CA GLY A 85 13.02 0.62 -4.35
C GLY A 85 14.17 -0.03 -5.10
N ASN A 86 13.98 -1.27 -5.54
CA ASN A 86 14.97 -1.99 -6.31
C ASN A 86 14.32 -2.87 -7.37
N TYR A 87 14.95 -2.95 -8.54
CA TYR A 87 14.58 -3.88 -9.58
C TYR A 87 15.32 -5.19 -9.42
N VAL A 88 14.60 -6.30 -9.58
CA VAL A 88 15.18 -7.65 -9.54
C VAL A 88 14.62 -8.48 -10.69
N SER A 89 15.47 -9.31 -11.30
CA SER A 89 15.05 -10.23 -12.36
C SER A 89 14.20 -11.37 -11.82
N ASN A 90 14.51 -11.84 -10.60
CA ASN A 90 13.81 -12.95 -9.95
C ASN A 90 13.47 -12.64 -8.49
N LEU A 91 12.26 -13.02 -8.06
CA LEU A 91 11.83 -12.94 -6.66
C LEU A 91 12.46 -14.06 -5.83
N THR A 92 13.54 -13.72 -5.11
CA THR A 92 14.21 -14.61 -4.14
C THR A 92 13.31 -14.92 -2.93
N PRO A 93 13.59 -15.98 -2.14
CA PRO A 93 12.85 -16.26 -0.91
C PRO A 93 12.79 -15.08 0.08
N ARG A 94 13.82 -14.21 0.10
CA ARG A 94 13.81 -12.99 0.92
C ARG A 94 12.72 -12.00 0.53
N HIS A 95 12.30 -12.03 -0.73
CA HIS A 95 11.22 -11.19 -1.27
C HIS A 95 9.83 -11.84 -1.10
N ARG A 96 9.76 -13.13 -0.72
CA ARG A 96 8.54 -13.94 -0.70
C ARG A 96 7.81 -13.93 0.65
N ASN A 97 7.56 -12.75 1.20
CA ASN A 97 6.79 -12.56 2.44
C ASN A 97 5.77 -11.41 2.33
N LEU A 98 5.24 -11.18 1.13
CA LEU A 98 4.28 -10.09 0.85
C LEU A 98 3.00 -10.68 0.24
N PRO A 99 2.12 -11.33 1.05
CA PRO A 99 0.86 -11.89 0.53
C PRO A 99 -0.08 -10.80 0.02
N TYR A 100 0.04 -9.57 0.55
CA TYR A 100 -0.66 -8.36 0.16
C TYR A 100 0.27 -7.16 0.39
N PRO A 101 0.05 -6.01 -0.26
CA PRO A 101 0.75 -4.78 0.11
C PRO A 101 0.57 -4.48 1.60
N ILE A 102 1.64 -4.08 2.26
CA ILE A 102 1.59 -3.73 3.68
C ILE A 102 1.48 -2.22 3.80
N VAL A 103 0.51 -1.77 4.58
CA VAL A 103 0.29 -0.36 4.92
C VAL A 103 0.63 -0.16 6.39
N ARG A 104 1.42 0.87 6.68
CA ARG A 104 1.80 1.23 8.05
C ARG A 104 1.67 2.74 8.23
N GLY A 105 1.46 3.19 9.46
CA GLY A 105 1.50 4.61 9.78
C GLY A 105 0.36 5.03 10.69
N TYR A 106 -0.03 6.29 10.56
CA TYR A 106 -0.96 6.95 11.47
C TYR A 106 -2.24 7.38 10.75
N LEU A 107 -3.38 6.98 11.29
CA LEU A 107 -4.70 7.38 10.81
C LEU A 107 -5.56 7.91 11.96
N LYS A 108 -6.41 8.89 11.67
CA LYS A 108 -7.36 9.47 12.62
C LYS A 108 -8.69 8.74 12.51
N VAL A 109 -9.16 8.14 13.60
CA VAL A 109 -10.45 7.45 13.68
C VAL A 109 -11.58 8.45 13.52
N ILE A 110 -12.59 8.13 12.71
CA ILE A 110 -13.75 8.99 12.46
C ILE A 110 -15.08 8.36 12.85
N ASP A 111 -15.19 7.03 12.80
CA ASP A 111 -16.41 6.30 13.15
C ASP A 111 -16.07 4.89 13.64
N GLN A 112 -16.96 4.33 14.45
CA GLN A 112 -16.85 3.07 15.16
C GLN A 112 -18.11 2.22 15.13
N GLY A 113 -19.09 2.55 14.27
CA GLY A 113 -20.34 1.79 14.16
C GLY A 113 -20.14 0.30 13.87
N LEU A 114 -20.53 -0.16 12.69
CA LEU A 114 -20.34 -1.59 12.35
C LEU A 114 -18.88 -1.93 12.03
N LYS A 115 -18.08 -0.94 11.63
CA LYS A 115 -16.67 -1.06 11.28
C LYS A 115 -15.93 0.19 11.76
N CYS A 116 -14.68 0.02 12.20
CA CYS A 116 -13.84 1.16 12.52
C CYS A 116 -13.37 1.83 11.23
N LEU A 117 -13.68 3.12 11.09
CA LEU A 117 -13.31 3.97 9.96
C LEU A 117 -12.29 5.02 10.39
N ALA A 118 -11.36 5.33 9.50
CA ALA A 118 -10.32 6.32 9.75
C ALA A 118 -9.97 7.10 8.47
N LEU A 119 -9.30 8.25 8.64
CA LEU A 119 -8.78 9.10 7.58
C LEU A 119 -7.29 9.34 7.78
N ASP A 120 -6.56 9.60 6.69
CA ASP A 120 -5.22 10.15 6.78
C ASP A 120 -5.32 11.65 7.13
N PRO A 121 -4.89 12.07 8.34
CA PRO A 121 -4.98 13.47 8.75
C PRO A 121 -4.09 14.39 7.90
N ASP A 122 -3.14 13.84 7.15
CA ASP A 122 -2.19 14.62 6.34
C ASP A 122 -2.68 14.83 4.88
N THR A 123 -3.88 14.35 4.55
CA THR A 123 -4.45 14.45 3.20
C THR A 123 -5.86 15.04 3.25
N ASN A 124 -6.03 16.25 2.70
CA ASN A 124 -7.33 16.96 2.71
C ASN A 124 -8.46 16.20 1.99
N ASP A 125 -8.13 15.44 0.94
CA ASP A 125 -9.06 14.58 0.18
C ASP A 125 -8.83 13.10 0.51
N SER A 126 -8.58 12.76 1.78
CA SER A 126 -8.28 11.39 2.20
C SER A 126 -9.36 10.40 1.77
N ALA A 127 -8.94 9.24 1.29
CA ALA A 127 -9.80 8.06 1.22
C ALA A 127 -10.28 7.65 2.63
N ILE A 128 -11.39 6.92 2.70
CA ILE A 128 -11.88 6.31 3.93
C ILE A 128 -11.16 4.97 4.12
N PHE A 129 -10.41 4.85 5.21
CA PHE A 129 -9.76 3.61 5.60
C PHE A 129 -10.68 2.81 6.49
N ARG A 130 -10.98 1.57 6.09
CA ARG A 130 -11.89 0.68 6.80
C ARG A 130 -11.12 -0.48 7.39
N PHE A 131 -11.11 -0.55 8.71
CA PHE A 131 -10.37 -1.58 9.44
C PHE A 131 -11.22 -2.83 9.64
N THR A 132 -10.60 -3.98 9.38
CA THR A 132 -11.06 -5.31 9.80
C THR A 132 -9.88 -6.08 10.40
N SER A 133 -10.13 -7.14 11.14
CA SER A 133 -9.08 -8.03 11.64
C SER A 133 -9.61 -9.44 11.78
N GLN A 134 -8.77 -10.44 11.48
CA GLN A 134 -9.05 -11.84 11.82
C GLN A 134 -8.65 -12.18 13.27
N SER A 135 -7.75 -11.39 13.87
CA SER A 135 -7.40 -11.52 15.28
C SER A 135 -8.51 -10.94 16.14
N SER A 136 -9.10 -11.76 17.01
CA SER A 136 -10.13 -11.33 17.96
C SER A 136 -9.62 -10.26 18.92
N VAL A 137 -8.35 -10.33 19.34
CA VAL A 137 -7.71 -9.34 20.23
C VAL A 137 -7.65 -7.96 19.56
N ILE A 138 -7.21 -7.92 18.30
CA ILE A 138 -7.14 -6.67 17.54
C ILE A 138 -8.54 -6.19 17.22
N ASN A 139 -9.46 -7.08 16.86
CA ASN A 139 -10.84 -6.71 16.56
C ASN A 139 -11.53 -6.07 17.78
N ASN A 140 -11.36 -6.64 18.97
CA ASN A 140 -11.83 -6.02 20.21
C ASN A 140 -11.20 -4.65 20.43
N SER A 141 -9.88 -4.51 20.18
CA SER A 141 -9.20 -3.21 20.30
C SER A 141 -9.76 -2.16 19.32
N LEU A 142 -10.08 -2.56 18.08
CA LEU A 142 -10.71 -1.70 17.08
C LEU A 142 -12.10 -1.20 17.54
N HIS A 143 -12.89 -2.06 18.20
CA HIS A 143 -14.19 -1.68 18.76
C HIS A 143 -14.09 -0.72 19.97
N HIS A 144 -12.93 -0.62 20.61
CA HIS A 144 -12.69 0.24 21.77
C HIS A 144 -11.89 1.50 21.46
N LEU A 145 -11.56 1.77 20.20
CA LEU A 145 -10.94 3.05 19.83
C LEU A 145 -11.89 4.20 20.21
N VAL A 146 -11.46 5.45 20.10
CA VAL A 146 -12.38 6.61 20.26
C VAL A 146 -12.29 7.48 19.01
N PRO A 147 -13.41 8.01 18.47
CA PRO A 147 -13.34 8.95 17.35
C PRO A 147 -12.43 10.13 17.67
N SER A 148 -11.79 10.68 16.65
CA SER A 148 -10.72 11.68 16.72
C SER A 148 -9.37 11.21 17.26
N LYS A 149 -9.24 10.00 17.82
CA LYS A 149 -7.92 9.46 18.16
C LYS A 149 -7.10 9.14 16.92
N ILE A 150 -5.81 9.41 17.00
CA ILE A 150 -4.83 8.95 16.03
C ILE A 150 -4.31 7.59 16.49
N VAL A 151 -4.29 6.61 15.60
CA VAL A 151 -3.81 5.27 15.89
C VAL A 151 -2.64 4.93 14.98
N HIS A 152 -1.64 4.25 15.54
CA HIS A 152 -0.58 3.63 14.76
C HIS A 152 -0.97 2.19 14.42
N PHE A 153 -0.78 1.77 13.18
CA PHE A 153 -1.21 0.45 12.73
C PHE A 153 -0.23 -0.19 11.74
N SER A 154 -0.37 -1.50 11.56
CA SER A 154 0.10 -2.19 10.36
C SER A 154 -0.99 -3.14 9.87
N ALA A 155 -1.23 -3.12 8.56
CA ALA A 155 -2.31 -3.85 7.93
C ALA A 155 -1.95 -4.31 6.53
N HIS A 156 -2.65 -5.31 6.04
CA HIS A 156 -2.68 -5.68 4.63
C HIS A 156 -3.72 -4.82 3.90
N LEU A 157 -3.32 -4.22 2.77
CA LEU A 157 -4.23 -3.58 1.84
C LEU A 157 -4.91 -4.66 0.99
N THR A 158 -6.20 -4.86 1.22
CA THR A 158 -6.96 -5.91 0.52
C THR A 158 -7.70 -5.36 -0.69
N LYS A 159 -8.16 -4.11 -0.64
CA LYS A 159 -8.89 -3.47 -1.74
C LYS A 159 -8.86 -1.96 -1.64
N LYS A 160 -8.93 -1.25 -2.77
CA LYS A 160 -9.37 0.14 -2.85
C LYS A 160 -10.47 0.28 -3.90
N HIS A 161 -11.61 0.82 -3.51
CA HIS A 161 -12.74 1.00 -4.43
C HIS A 161 -13.65 2.14 -3.97
N ASN A 162 -14.04 3.03 -4.89
CA ASN A 162 -14.91 4.19 -4.64
C ASN A 162 -14.49 5.00 -3.40
N GLY A 163 -13.20 5.34 -3.31
CA GLY A 163 -12.66 6.13 -2.21
C GLY A 163 -12.58 5.41 -0.86
N ILE A 164 -12.83 4.10 -0.80
CA ILE A 164 -12.66 3.27 0.40
C ILE A 164 -11.43 2.38 0.24
N VAL A 165 -10.53 2.38 1.23
CA VAL A 165 -9.39 1.49 1.35
C VAL A 165 -9.66 0.47 2.45
N ASP A 166 -9.76 -0.80 2.06
CA ASP A 166 -9.96 -1.91 2.97
C ASP A 166 -8.63 -2.42 3.53
N LEU A 167 -8.54 -2.48 4.86
CA LEU A 167 -7.35 -2.85 5.59
C LEU A 167 -7.63 -4.00 6.55
N SER A 168 -6.90 -5.11 6.38
CA SER A 168 -6.86 -6.21 7.36
C SER A 168 -5.72 -5.96 8.35
N VAL A 169 -6.06 -5.46 9.53
CA VAL A 169 -5.14 -5.01 10.57
C VAL A 169 -4.58 -6.22 11.33
N PHE A 170 -3.25 -6.31 11.41
CA PHE A 170 -2.55 -7.34 12.19
C PHE A 170 -1.67 -6.74 13.29
N TYR A 171 -1.58 -5.42 13.36
CA TYR A 171 -0.96 -4.70 14.46
C TYR A 171 -1.67 -3.36 14.67
N LEU A 172 -1.97 -3.04 15.92
CA LEU A 172 -2.62 -1.79 16.32
C LEU A 172 -2.03 -1.31 17.63
N HIS A 173 -1.58 -0.07 17.67
CA HIS A 173 -1.19 0.63 18.87
C HIS A 173 -2.04 1.90 18.99
N PRO A 174 -2.94 1.98 19.98
CA PRO A 174 -3.63 3.24 20.28
C PRO A 174 -2.60 4.22 20.86
N ASN A 175 -2.49 5.41 20.28
CA ASN A 175 -1.78 6.53 20.90
C ASN A 175 -2.65 7.20 21.97
#